data_AF-A0A7K4HN54-F1
#
_entry.id   AF-A0A7K4HN54-F1
#
_cell.length_a   1.000
_cell.length_b   1.000
_cell.length_c   1.000
_cell.angle_alpha   90.00
_cell.angle_beta   90.00
_cell.angle_gamma   90.00
#
_symmetry.space_group_name_H-M   'P 1'
#
loop_
_entity.id
_entity.type
_entity.pdbx_description
1 polymer ?
#
loop_
_entity_poly.entity_id
_entity_poly.type
_entity_poly.pdbx_seq_one_letter_code
_entity_poly.pdbx_strand_id
1 'polypeptide(L)'
;MPFIYYGQGVADYYDDFLERLMSRLALEGTEITGEQRQDGKTTMDVRHTGEGGKLEVTVSGKNVKVAYTVAREKKEVGRGVMGAIAGAGVGSILGGILRRDTGEIGDRIGDALGGAAAGGAYGAYGGWEESREDRTAFAALLASCVKEVEDELQEIMRAQEEAREALRERGRQKKAEDDGKEEEARGELEDVLGDLLAVQEEIDLLESEGQEVGRAKNRAERAEKLYHEAEDACDEGKYTAVRTKLRAARAMIDAAREMLDA
;
A
#
# COMPACT_ATOMS: atom_id res chain seq x y z
N MET A 1 -31.73 22.57 5.41
CA MET A 1 -30.93 21.74 6.34
C MET A 1 -30.03 20.86 5.49
N PRO A 2 -28.71 20.79 5.75
CA PRO A 2 -27.80 19.91 5.02
C PRO A 2 -27.75 18.50 5.63
N PHE A 3 -27.81 17.46 4.80
CA PHE A 3 -27.56 16.07 5.16
C PHE A 3 -26.08 15.74 4.92
N ILE A 4 -25.40 15.10 5.88
CA ILE A 4 -23.96 14.84 5.80
C ILE A 4 -23.67 13.36 5.99
N TYR A 5 -22.89 12.79 5.07
CA TYR A 5 -22.43 11.41 5.05
C TYR A 5 -20.91 11.36 4.93
N TYR A 6 -20.30 10.28 5.40
CA TYR A 6 -18.86 10.07 5.33
C TYR A 6 -18.55 8.70 4.75
N GLY A 7 -17.79 8.65 3.66
CA GLY A 7 -17.08 7.46 3.23
C GLY A 7 -15.81 7.29 4.06
N GLN A 8 -15.73 6.24 4.87
CA GLN A 8 -14.64 6.02 5.83
C GLN A 8 -13.39 5.45 5.15
N GLY A 9 -12.22 6.07 5.40
CA GLY A 9 -10.93 5.53 5.00
C GLY A 9 -10.64 5.55 3.49
N VAL A 10 -11.48 6.20 2.68
CA VAL A 10 -11.39 6.20 1.21
C VAL A 10 -10.84 7.52 0.63
N ALA A 11 -10.24 8.39 1.46
CA ALA A 11 -9.71 9.67 0.99
C ALA A 11 -8.64 9.53 -0.10
N ASP A 12 -7.76 8.53 0.00
CA ASP A 12 -6.72 8.25 -1.01
C ASP A 12 -7.31 7.78 -2.36
N TYR A 13 -8.60 7.42 -2.37
CA TYR A 13 -9.37 7.00 -3.53
C TYR A 13 -10.48 8.02 -3.86
N TYR A 14 -10.28 9.31 -3.53
CA TYR A 14 -11.30 10.37 -3.70
C TYR A 14 -11.91 10.40 -5.10
N ASP A 15 -11.09 10.35 -6.16
CA ASP A 15 -11.58 10.43 -7.53
C ASP A 15 -12.44 9.20 -7.90
N ASP A 16 -12.00 7.99 -7.52
CA ASP A 16 -12.75 6.74 -7.74
C ASP A 16 -14.05 6.70 -6.91
N PHE A 17 -13.99 7.18 -5.65
CA PHE A 17 -15.16 7.36 -4.81
C PHE A 17 -16.18 8.30 -5.47
N LEU A 18 -15.73 9.44 -5.97
CA LEU A 18 -16.58 10.43 -6.62
C LEU A 18 -17.22 9.87 -7.89
N GLU A 19 -16.43 9.23 -8.77
CA GLU A 19 -16.92 8.65 -10.02
C GLU A 19 -17.94 7.54 -9.78
N ARG A 20 -17.68 6.64 -8.83
CA ARG A 20 -18.62 5.56 -8.46
C ARG A 20 -19.87 6.10 -7.81
N LEU A 21 -19.76 7.11 -6.95
CA LEU A 21 -20.91 7.75 -6.32
C LEU A 21 -21.81 8.41 -7.37
N MET A 22 -21.23 9.19 -8.29
CA MET A 22 -21.99 9.81 -9.39
C MET A 22 -22.64 8.75 -10.29
N SER A 23 -21.90 7.68 -10.62
CA SER A 23 -22.42 6.59 -11.44
C SER A 23 -23.61 5.88 -10.78
N ARG A 24 -23.52 5.57 -9.48
CA ARG A 24 -24.62 4.95 -8.73
C ARG A 24 -25.83 5.87 -8.62
N LEU A 25 -25.63 7.13 -8.28
CA LEU A 25 -26.73 8.10 -8.23
C LEU A 25 -27.44 8.23 -9.58
N ALA A 26 -26.68 8.26 -10.69
CA ALA A 26 -27.25 8.30 -12.04
C ALA A 26 -28.03 7.02 -12.39
N LEU A 27 -27.52 5.83 -12.01
CA LEU A 27 -28.23 4.56 -12.19
C LEU A 27 -29.55 4.51 -11.41
N GLU A 28 -29.59 5.14 -10.23
CA GLU A 28 -30.80 5.31 -9.41
C GLU A 28 -31.71 6.45 -9.92
N GLY A 29 -31.47 6.97 -11.13
CA GLY A 29 -32.33 7.99 -11.75
C GLY A 29 -32.16 9.39 -11.17
N THR A 30 -30.98 9.70 -10.62
CA THR A 30 -30.61 11.07 -10.24
C THR A 30 -30.00 11.80 -11.42
N GLU A 31 -30.58 12.94 -11.79
CA GLU A 31 -29.97 13.88 -12.73
C GLU A 31 -28.84 14.64 -12.02
N ILE A 32 -27.63 14.62 -12.58
CA ILE A 32 -26.46 15.34 -12.07
C ILE A 32 -26.05 16.41 -13.08
N THR A 33 -25.93 17.66 -12.65
CA THR A 33 -25.57 18.80 -13.50
C THR A 33 -24.65 19.77 -12.78
N GLY A 34 -24.06 20.73 -13.51
CA GLY A 34 -23.32 21.84 -12.89
C GLY A 34 -22.08 21.42 -12.10
N GLU A 35 -21.44 20.30 -12.48
CA GLU A 35 -20.25 19.80 -11.81
C GLU A 35 -19.11 20.84 -11.84
N GLN A 36 -18.59 21.16 -10.66
CA GLN A 36 -17.45 22.05 -10.47
C GLN A 36 -16.45 21.38 -9.53
N ARG A 37 -15.23 21.19 -10.00
CA ARG A 37 -14.11 20.65 -9.20
C ARG A 37 -13.12 21.77 -8.88
N GLN A 38 -12.80 21.93 -7.60
CA GLN A 38 -11.79 22.89 -7.14
C GLN A 38 -11.15 22.36 -5.85
N ASP A 39 -9.82 22.27 -5.80
CA ASP A 39 -9.02 22.01 -4.59
C ASP A 39 -9.52 20.85 -3.69
N GLY A 40 -9.79 19.67 -4.26
CA GLY A 40 -10.25 18.50 -3.49
C GLY A 40 -11.70 18.58 -3.00
N LYS A 41 -12.45 19.54 -3.55
CA LYS A 41 -13.88 19.73 -3.36
C LYS A 41 -14.59 19.68 -4.71
N THR A 42 -15.67 18.91 -4.76
CA THR A 42 -16.56 18.82 -5.92
C THR A 42 -17.93 19.27 -5.50
N THR A 43 -18.54 20.17 -6.28
CA THR A 43 -19.94 20.55 -6.09
C THR A 43 -20.75 20.26 -7.34
N MET A 44 -21.99 19.81 -7.18
CA MET A 44 -22.89 19.48 -8.29
C MET A 44 -24.34 19.74 -7.88
N ASP A 45 -25.19 20.00 -8.86
CA ASP A 45 -26.63 20.08 -8.70
C ASP A 45 -27.23 18.70 -8.98
N VAL A 46 -28.10 18.23 -8.08
CA VAL A 46 -28.73 16.91 -8.14
C VAL A 46 -30.24 17.05 -8.15
N ARG A 47 -30.92 16.24 -8.97
CA ARG A 47 -32.38 16.13 -8.97
C ARG A 47 -32.81 14.67 -9.04
N HIS A 48 -33.69 14.26 -8.15
CA HIS A 48 -34.23 12.91 -8.10
C HIS A 48 -35.72 12.96 -7.75
N THR A 49 -36.58 12.33 -8.56
CA THR A 49 -38.04 12.24 -8.33
C THR A 49 -38.75 13.55 -7.94
N GLY A 50 -38.29 14.68 -8.50
CA GLY A 50 -38.85 16.01 -8.24
C GLY A 50 -38.23 16.75 -7.04
N GLU A 51 -37.37 16.10 -6.26
CA GLU A 51 -36.53 16.72 -5.25
C GLU A 51 -35.22 17.21 -5.90
N GLY A 52 -34.92 18.50 -5.77
CA GLY A 52 -33.67 19.09 -6.25
C GLY A 52 -32.81 19.61 -5.11
N GLY A 53 -31.50 19.68 -5.31
CA GLY A 53 -30.59 20.30 -4.36
C GLY A 53 -29.14 20.33 -4.83
N LYS A 54 -28.25 20.74 -3.93
CA LYS A 54 -26.82 20.85 -4.18
C LYS A 54 -26.06 19.81 -3.37
N LEU A 55 -25.19 19.06 -4.02
CA LEU A 55 -24.28 18.10 -3.42
C LEU A 55 -22.86 18.68 -3.38
N GLU A 56 -22.16 18.46 -2.28
CA GLU A 56 -20.77 18.84 -2.07
C GLU A 56 -19.98 17.64 -1.54
N VAL A 57 -18.90 17.27 -2.22
CA VAL A 57 -18.03 16.13 -1.90
C VAL A 57 -16.62 16.63 -1.65
N THR A 58 -16.07 16.43 -0.46
CA THR A 58 -14.74 16.94 -0.07
C THR A 58 -13.95 15.90 0.71
N VAL A 59 -12.63 15.93 0.59
CA VAL A 59 -11.75 15.17 1.50
C VAL A 59 -11.83 15.78 2.91
N SER A 60 -11.90 14.94 3.93
CA SER A 60 -11.93 15.32 5.35
C SER A 60 -11.09 14.32 6.16
N GLY A 61 -9.80 14.62 6.33
CA GLY A 61 -8.85 13.70 6.95
C GLY A 61 -8.69 12.44 6.09
N LYS A 62 -8.90 11.26 6.69
CA LYS A 62 -8.87 9.96 5.98
C LYS A 62 -10.17 9.61 5.24
N ASN A 63 -11.17 10.47 5.33
CA ASN A 63 -12.52 10.20 4.85
C ASN A 63 -12.92 11.12 3.70
N VAL A 64 -13.97 10.73 2.98
CA VAL A 64 -14.66 11.62 2.03
C VAL A 64 -15.98 12.04 2.64
N LYS A 65 -16.19 13.35 2.79
CA LYS A 65 -17.42 13.96 3.30
C LYS A 65 -18.34 14.32 2.14
N VAL A 66 -19.59 13.90 2.21
CA VAL A 66 -20.64 14.16 1.23
C VAL A 66 -21.75 14.95 1.92
N ALA A 67 -22.04 16.16 1.46
CA ALA A 67 -23.04 17.05 2.01
C ALA A 67 -24.12 17.39 0.97
N TYR A 68 -25.38 17.14 1.29
CA TYR A 68 -26.53 17.43 0.42
C TYR A 68 -27.42 18.53 1.01
N THR A 69 -27.74 19.55 0.23
CA THR A 69 -28.60 20.68 0.62
C THR A 69 -29.80 20.78 -0.32
N VAL A 70 -31.02 20.59 0.22
CA VAL A 70 -32.28 20.63 -0.55
C VAL A 70 -32.59 22.05 -1.06
N ALA A 71 -32.98 22.17 -2.33
CA ALA A 71 -33.54 23.39 -2.92
C ALA A 71 -35.06 23.44 -2.67
N ARG A 72 -35.53 24.41 -1.87
CA ARG A 72 -36.97 24.61 -1.63
C ARG A 72 -37.57 25.47 -2.74
N GLU A 73 -38.48 24.93 -3.55
CA GLU A 73 -39.31 25.75 -4.44
C GLU A 73 -40.33 26.56 -3.62
N LYS A 74 -40.35 27.88 -3.80
CA LYS A 74 -41.46 28.73 -3.34
C LYS A 74 -42.72 28.37 -4.12
N LYS A 75 -43.52 27.41 -3.66
CA LYS A 75 -44.94 27.36 -4.01
C LYS A 75 -45.70 28.36 -3.14
N GLU A 76 -46.50 29.19 -3.78
CA GLU A 76 -47.26 30.31 -3.22
C GLU A 76 -48.04 29.90 -1.96
N VAL A 77 -47.61 30.41 -0.80
CA VAL A 77 -48.48 30.50 0.38
C VAL A 77 -49.01 31.93 0.43
N GLY A 78 -50.22 32.10 -0.09
CA GLY A 78 -51.00 33.29 0.12
C GLY A 78 -51.18 33.56 1.63
N ARG A 79 -50.84 34.79 2.03
CA ARG A 79 -51.04 35.40 3.36
C ARG A 79 -50.40 34.66 4.55
N GLY A 80 -49.27 35.22 4.99
CA GLY A 80 -48.84 35.12 6.38
C GLY A 80 -47.59 34.26 6.59
N VAL A 81 -46.43 34.78 6.21
CA VAL A 81 -45.16 34.86 6.96
C VAL A 81 -44.17 35.48 5.96
N MET A 82 -43.90 36.76 6.13
CA MET A 82 -42.89 37.48 5.35
C MET A 82 -41.52 37.16 5.96
N GLY A 83 -40.85 36.12 5.46
CA GLY A 83 -39.54 35.69 5.95
C GLY A 83 -38.54 35.53 4.80
N ALA A 84 -37.70 36.55 4.62
CA ALA A 84 -36.42 36.56 3.89
C ALA A 84 -36.23 35.55 2.75
N ILE A 85 -36.77 35.86 1.56
CA ILE A 85 -36.19 35.38 0.31
C ILE A 85 -36.14 36.57 -0.64
N ALA A 86 -35.07 37.35 -0.48
CA ALA A 86 -34.56 38.32 -1.43
C ALA A 86 -33.15 37.85 -1.79
N GLY A 87 -32.85 37.80 -3.09
CA GLY A 87 -31.65 37.18 -3.62
C GLY A 87 -30.35 37.79 -3.07
N ALA A 88 -29.49 36.94 -2.53
CA ALA A 88 -28.03 37.06 -2.44
C ALA A 88 -27.54 35.87 -1.58
N GLY A 89 -26.55 35.10 -2.04
CA GLY A 89 -25.80 34.20 -1.14
C GLY A 89 -25.56 32.78 -1.63
N VAL A 90 -24.80 32.62 -2.72
CA VAL A 90 -23.74 31.62 -2.68
C VAL A 90 -22.67 32.23 -1.78
N GLY A 91 -22.67 31.88 -0.50
CA GLY A 91 -21.77 32.51 0.47
C GLY A 91 -21.85 31.86 1.85
N SER A 92 -20.84 31.06 2.15
CA SER A 92 -20.27 30.89 3.50
C SER A 92 -21.12 30.16 4.54
N ILE A 93 -21.18 28.82 4.45
CA ILE A 93 -21.17 28.02 5.68
C ILE A 93 -19.73 27.58 5.87
N LEU A 94 -18.92 28.47 6.45
CA LEU A 94 -17.61 28.29 7.12
C LEU A 94 -16.92 29.67 7.08
N GLY A 95 -16.99 30.40 8.19
CA GLY A 95 -16.41 31.74 8.26
C GLY A 95 -16.80 32.50 9.51
N GLY A 96 -16.49 31.94 10.68
CA GLY A 96 -16.47 32.72 11.91
C GLY A 96 -15.12 33.40 12.07
N ILE A 97 -15.05 34.71 11.82
CA ILE A 97 -14.67 35.75 12.80
C ILE A 97 -14.23 37.05 12.08
N LEU A 98 -14.76 38.13 12.64
CA LEU A 98 -14.59 39.54 12.36
C LEU A 98 -13.17 40.04 12.07
N ARG A 99 -13.13 41.03 11.17
CA ARG A 99 -12.02 41.97 10.97
C ARG A 99 -12.27 43.21 11.83
N ARG A 100 -11.37 43.54 12.77
CA ARG A 100 -10.73 44.87 12.86
C ARG A 100 -9.61 44.93 13.88
N ASP A 101 -8.49 45.44 13.39
CA ASP A 101 -7.42 46.20 14.05
C ASP A 101 -6.79 45.54 15.28
N THR A 102 -5.53 45.08 15.27
CA THR A 102 -4.33 45.90 15.06
C THR A 102 -3.11 44.95 15.06
N GLY A 103 -2.13 45.16 14.17
CA GLY A 103 -0.71 44.86 14.40
C GLY A 103 -0.21 43.41 14.46
N GLU A 104 0.93 43.19 13.79
CA GLU A 104 1.89 42.08 13.96
C GLU A 104 1.48 40.68 13.49
N ILE A 105 1.81 40.45 12.22
CA ILE A 105 2.07 39.14 11.62
C ILE A 105 3.41 38.65 12.20
N GLY A 106 3.38 37.67 13.09
CA GLY A 106 4.60 37.02 13.57
C GLY A 106 4.34 36.17 14.80
N ASP A 107 4.48 34.86 14.63
CA ASP A 107 4.53 33.82 15.65
C ASP A 107 3.30 33.64 16.57
N ARG A 108 2.81 32.38 16.61
CA ARG A 108 1.72 31.82 17.45
C ARG A 108 0.34 31.70 16.81
N ILE A 109 0.28 31.10 15.62
CA ILE A 109 -0.83 30.19 15.26
C ILE A 109 -0.28 28.75 15.26
N GLY A 110 0.42 28.42 16.35
CA GLY A 110 0.59 27.08 16.88
C GLY A 110 -0.08 27.10 18.24
N ASP A 111 -0.83 26.06 18.58
CA ASP A 111 -1.50 25.84 19.88
C ASP A 111 -2.86 26.54 20.12
N ALA A 112 -3.84 26.28 19.25
CA ALA A 112 -5.27 26.36 19.62
C ALA A 112 -6.19 25.44 18.78
N LEU A 113 -5.69 24.28 18.36
CA LEU A 113 -6.50 23.17 17.85
C LEU A 113 -6.20 21.88 18.63
N GLY A 114 -6.03 22.03 19.95
CA GLY A 114 -6.00 20.94 20.91
C GLY A 114 -7.27 20.95 21.75
N GLY A 115 -8.06 19.88 21.65
CA GLY A 115 -8.90 19.42 22.77
C GLY A 115 -10.36 19.89 22.83
N ALA A 116 -11.19 19.40 21.92
CA ALA A 116 -12.56 18.90 22.17
C ALA A 116 -12.99 18.16 20.90
N ALA A 117 -13.13 16.83 20.81
CA ALA A 117 -13.43 15.83 21.81
C ALA A 117 -12.56 14.57 21.63
N ALA A 118 -11.84 14.20 22.68
CA ALA A 118 -11.36 12.84 22.89
C ALA A 118 -12.55 12.00 23.41
N GLY A 119 -12.78 10.84 22.79
CA GLY A 119 -13.65 9.78 23.31
C GLY A 119 -15.16 10.06 23.27
N GLY A 120 -15.89 9.26 22.51
CA GLY A 120 -17.33 9.11 22.70
C GLY A 120 -18.21 10.03 21.86
N ALA A 121 -18.34 9.68 20.58
CA ALA A 121 -19.64 9.76 19.93
C ALA A 121 -19.90 8.41 19.27
N TYR A 122 -20.13 7.42 20.15
CA TYR A 122 -20.86 6.19 19.87
C TYR A 122 -22.35 6.49 19.50
N GLY A 123 -22.59 7.57 18.75
CA GLY A 123 -23.86 8.29 18.72
C GLY A 123 -24.12 8.97 17.39
N ALA A 124 -23.98 8.23 16.29
CA ALA A 124 -24.74 8.51 15.06
C ALA A 124 -25.47 7.25 14.54
N TYR A 125 -25.48 6.16 15.33
CA TYR A 125 -26.36 5.02 15.15
C TYR A 125 -27.62 5.08 16.04
N GLY A 126 -27.81 6.17 16.78
CA GLY A 126 -28.99 6.45 17.60
C GLY A 126 -29.69 7.72 17.14
N GLY A 127 -30.24 7.71 15.94
CA GLY A 127 -31.10 8.76 15.38
C GLY A 127 -32.19 8.16 14.50
N TRP A 128 -32.66 6.97 14.89
CA TRP A 128 -33.63 6.18 14.12
C TRP A 128 -35.10 6.51 14.49
N GLU A 129 -35.35 7.50 15.37
CA GLU A 129 -36.71 7.75 15.88
C GLU A 129 -37.18 9.21 15.98
N GLU A 130 -36.36 10.22 15.64
CA GLU A 130 -36.78 11.63 15.77
C GLU A 130 -36.44 12.45 14.51
N SER A 131 -37.10 12.12 13.39
CA SER A 131 -37.30 12.96 12.17
C SER A 131 -37.95 12.14 11.05
N ARG A 132 -39.06 11.45 11.34
CA ARG A 132 -39.80 10.69 10.31
C ARG A 132 -40.56 11.57 9.32
N GLU A 133 -40.71 12.86 9.60
CA GLU A 133 -41.49 13.79 8.77
C GLU A 133 -40.68 14.63 7.77
N ASP A 134 -39.34 14.65 7.82
CA ASP A 134 -38.53 15.61 7.03
C ASP A 134 -37.32 14.99 6.28
N ARG A 135 -37.25 13.65 6.13
CA ARG A 135 -36.25 13.02 5.24
C ARG A 135 -36.77 13.03 3.80
N THR A 136 -36.13 13.82 2.95
CA THR A 136 -36.29 13.74 1.49
C THR A 136 -35.86 12.34 1.02
N ALA A 137 -36.59 11.75 0.07
CA ALA A 137 -36.28 10.42 -0.47
C ALA A 137 -34.84 10.33 -0.98
N PHE A 138 -34.34 11.42 -1.58
CA PHE A 138 -32.97 11.50 -2.07
C PHE A 138 -31.90 11.43 -0.98
N ALA A 139 -32.15 11.92 0.24
CA ALA A 139 -31.16 11.84 1.32
C ALA A 139 -30.94 10.38 1.76
N ALA A 140 -32.00 9.58 1.80
CA ALA A 140 -31.88 8.15 2.08
C ALA A 140 -31.16 7.40 0.96
N LEU A 141 -31.48 7.72 -0.31
CA LEU A 141 -30.78 7.18 -1.48
C LEU A 141 -29.28 7.49 -1.41
N LEU A 142 -28.93 8.76 -1.20
CA LEU A 142 -27.55 9.23 -1.12
C LEU A 142 -26.77 8.52 -0.02
N ALA A 143 -27.39 8.30 1.15
CA ALA A 143 -26.79 7.54 2.24
C ALA A 143 -26.42 6.11 1.81
N SER A 144 -27.33 5.43 1.10
CA SER A 144 -27.11 4.07 0.57
C SER A 144 -25.97 4.06 -0.43
N CYS A 145 -26.01 4.96 -1.42
CA CYS A 145 -24.97 5.01 -2.44
C CYS A 145 -23.59 5.31 -1.85
N VAL A 146 -23.49 6.25 -0.90
CA VAL A 146 -22.21 6.54 -0.20
C VAL A 146 -21.69 5.30 0.52
N LYS A 147 -22.57 4.56 1.19
CA LYS A 147 -22.17 3.36 1.93
C LYS A 147 -21.72 2.24 1.00
N GLU A 148 -22.44 2.01 -0.10
CA GLU A 148 -22.08 1.00 -1.09
C GLU A 148 -20.73 1.30 -1.76
N VAL A 149 -20.45 2.56 -2.10
CA VAL A 149 -19.14 2.94 -2.65
C VAL A 149 -18.02 2.79 -1.63
N GLU A 150 -18.27 3.14 -0.37
CA GLU A 150 -17.31 2.88 0.72
C GLU A 150 -16.97 1.39 0.81
N ASP A 151 -17.99 0.53 0.83
CA ASP A 151 -17.79 -0.91 0.98
C ASP A 151 -17.02 -1.50 -0.21
N GLU A 152 -17.34 -1.10 -1.44
CA GLU A 152 -16.59 -1.52 -2.64
C GLU A 152 -15.11 -1.11 -2.59
N LEU A 153 -14.83 0.15 -2.24
CA LEU A 153 -13.45 0.63 -2.19
C LEU A 153 -12.67 -0.03 -1.05
N GLN A 154 -13.31 -0.26 0.09
CA GLN A 154 -12.71 -0.99 1.20
C GLN A 154 -12.36 -2.43 0.82
N GLU A 155 -13.20 -3.11 0.03
CA GLU A 155 -12.89 -4.45 -0.50
C GLU A 155 -11.68 -4.41 -1.45
N ILE A 156 -11.64 -3.45 -2.37
CA ILE A 156 -10.51 -3.25 -3.29
C ILE A 156 -9.21 -2.99 -2.52
N MET A 157 -9.25 -2.12 -1.52
CA MET A 157 -8.10 -1.78 -0.68
C MET A 157 -7.55 -3.01 0.05
N ARG A 158 -8.42 -3.82 0.66
CA ARG A 158 -8.02 -5.08 1.33
C ARG A 158 -7.39 -6.06 0.35
N ALA A 159 -8.00 -6.26 -0.81
CA ALA A 159 -7.45 -7.15 -1.83
C ALA A 159 -6.06 -6.71 -2.32
N GLN A 160 -5.84 -5.39 -2.46
CA GLN A 160 -4.52 -4.84 -2.83
C GLN A 160 -3.48 -5.02 -1.71
N GLU A 161 -3.88 -4.87 -0.45
CA GLU A 161 -3.01 -5.08 0.70
C GLU A 161 -2.59 -6.56 0.80
N GLU A 162 -3.54 -7.49 0.73
CA GLU A 162 -3.27 -8.93 0.72
C GLU A 162 -2.33 -9.34 -0.42
N ALA A 163 -2.55 -8.82 -1.63
CA ALA A 163 -1.67 -9.09 -2.78
C ALA A 163 -0.25 -8.55 -2.55
N ARG A 164 -0.11 -7.36 -1.95
CA ARG A 164 1.20 -6.78 -1.59
C ARG A 164 1.90 -7.59 -0.52
N GLU A 165 1.19 -8.06 0.50
CA GLU A 165 1.75 -8.90 1.55
C GLU A 165 2.22 -10.25 1.01
N ALA A 166 1.42 -10.91 0.17
CA ALA A 166 1.80 -12.16 -0.48
C ALA A 166 3.07 -12.02 -1.33
N LEU A 167 3.23 -10.89 -2.05
CA LEU A 167 4.46 -10.58 -2.79
C LEU A 167 5.66 -10.37 -1.87
N ARG A 168 5.48 -9.67 -0.74
CA ARG A 168 6.54 -9.47 0.26
C ARG A 168 6.98 -10.79 0.89
N GLU A 169 6.03 -11.65 1.23
CA GLU A 169 6.31 -12.96 1.80
C GLU A 169 7.07 -13.85 0.81
N ARG A 170 6.65 -13.90 -0.46
CA ARG A 170 7.39 -14.58 -1.53
C ARG A 170 8.80 -14.03 -1.69
N GLY A 171 8.97 -12.71 -1.57
CA GLY A 171 10.30 -12.07 -1.59
C GLY A 171 11.19 -12.53 -0.44
N ARG A 172 10.64 -12.64 0.77
CA ARG A 172 11.36 -13.17 1.95
C ARG A 172 11.73 -14.64 1.77
N GLN A 173 10.80 -15.46 1.26
CA GLN A 173 11.05 -16.88 1.01
C GLN A 173 12.16 -17.08 -0.03
N LYS A 174 12.11 -16.36 -1.15
CA LYS A 174 13.17 -16.44 -2.17
C LYS A 174 14.53 -16.03 -1.62
N LYS A 175 14.58 -14.95 -0.85
CA LYS A 175 15.83 -14.51 -0.21
C LYS A 175 16.37 -15.59 0.73
N ALA A 176 15.52 -16.17 1.58
CA ALA A 176 15.94 -17.25 2.47
C ALA A 176 16.41 -18.50 1.72
N GLU A 177 15.79 -18.82 0.58
CA GLU A 177 16.21 -19.91 -0.29
C GLU A 177 17.58 -19.65 -0.94
N ASP A 178 17.81 -18.41 -1.40
CA ASP A 178 19.08 -18.01 -2.00
C ASP A 178 20.21 -17.96 -0.96
N ASP A 179 19.95 -17.39 0.22
CA ASP A 179 20.89 -17.38 1.36
C ASP A 179 21.26 -18.84 1.74
N GLY A 180 20.30 -19.76 1.78
CA GLY A 180 20.54 -21.17 2.07
C GLY A 180 21.39 -21.89 1.01
N LYS A 181 21.21 -21.57 -0.28
CA LYS A 181 22.06 -22.10 -1.35
C LYS A 181 23.50 -21.59 -1.26
N GLU A 182 23.67 -20.34 -0.85
CA GLU A 182 25.00 -19.77 -0.62
C GLU A 182 25.71 -20.46 0.55
N GLU A 183 25.02 -20.66 1.67
CA GLU A 183 25.58 -21.38 2.83
C GLU A 183 25.96 -22.82 2.46
N GLU A 184 25.12 -23.56 1.74
CA GLU A 184 25.43 -24.92 1.27
C GLU A 184 26.67 -24.92 0.36
N ALA A 185 26.74 -23.99 -0.60
CA ALA A 185 27.87 -23.89 -1.52
C ALA A 185 29.18 -23.54 -0.82
N ARG A 186 29.14 -22.61 0.16
CA ARG A 186 30.32 -22.25 0.97
C ARG A 186 30.78 -23.40 1.84
N GLY A 187 29.86 -24.15 2.46
CA GLY A 187 30.19 -25.35 3.22
C GLY A 187 30.87 -26.42 2.35
N GLU A 188 30.35 -26.68 1.15
CA GLU A 188 30.99 -27.63 0.22
C GLU A 188 32.38 -27.17 -0.23
N LEU A 189 32.59 -25.85 -0.42
CA LEU A 189 33.90 -25.27 -0.72
C LEU A 189 34.88 -25.50 0.43
N GLU A 190 34.49 -25.24 1.67
CA GLU A 190 35.33 -25.46 2.84
C GLU A 190 35.76 -26.93 2.97
N ASP A 191 34.82 -27.87 2.77
CA ASP A 191 35.12 -29.31 2.79
C ASP A 191 36.18 -29.69 1.73
N VAL A 192 35.99 -29.25 0.48
CA VAL A 192 36.91 -29.58 -0.62
C VAL A 192 38.28 -28.93 -0.42
N LEU A 193 38.33 -27.70 0.10
CA LEU A 193 39.59 -27.03 0.40
C LEU A 193 40.37 -27.80 1.47
N GLY A 194 39.70 -28.22 2.55
CA GLY A 194 40.33 -29.03 3.59
C GLY A 194 40.89 -30.34 3.03
N ASP A 195 40.13 -31.01 2.17
CA ASP A 195 40.56 -32.23 1.50
C ASP A 195 41.77 -32.03 0.58
N LEU A 196 41.77 -30.95 -0.20
CA LEU A 196 42.83 -30.59 -1.13
C LEU A 196 44.14 -30.27 -0.40
N LEU A 197 44.06 -29.45 0.65
CA LEU A 197 45.22 -29.08 1.47
C LEU A 197 45.87 -30.32 2.10
N ALA A 198 45.07 -31.25 2.61
CA ALA A 198 45.59 -32.50 3.18
C ALA A 198 46.40 -33.30 2.14
N VAL A 199 45.93 -33.39 0.89
CA VAL A 199 46.65 -34.08 -0.19
C VAL A 199 47.91 -33.35 -0.62
N GLN A 200 47.86 -32.02 -0.69
CA GLN A 200 49.04 -31.21 -1.03
C GLN A 200 50.15 -31.36 0.02
N GLU A 201 49.82 -31.33 1.31
CA GLU A 201 50.78 -31.57 2.39
C GLU A 201 51.40 -32.98 2.33
N GLU A 202 50.60 -33.99 1.99
CA GLU A 202 51.10 -35.37 1.82
C GLU A 202 52.04 -35.49 0.61
N ILE A 203 51.71 -34.85 -0.50
CA ILE A 203 52.58 -34.77 -1.68
C ILE A 203 53.91 -34.10 -1.33
N ASP A 204 53.87 -32.96 -0.64
CA ASP A 204 55.06 -32.21 -0.27
C ASP A 204 55.96 -33.01 0.68
N LEU A 205 55.36 -33.74 1.63
CA LEU A 205 56.09 -34.64 2.52
C LEU A 205 56.81 -35.75 1.73
N LEU A 206 56.08 -36.48 0.89
CA LEU A 206 56.64 -37.59 0.10
C LEU A 206 57.67 -37.12 -0.93
N GLU A 207 57.48 -35.94 -1.53
CA GLU A 207 58.46 -35.30 -2.41
C GLU A 207 59.75 -34.97 -1.64
N SER A 208 59.64 -34.47 -0.40
CA SER A 208 60.80 -34.18 0.46
C SER A 208 61.58 -35.44 0.87
N GLU A 209 60.90 -36.58 0.94
CA GLU A 209 61.50 -37.90 1.18
C GLU A 209 62.12 -38.51 -0.10
N GLY A 210 61.97 -37.85 -1.25
CA GLY A 210 62.50 -38.30 -2.53
C GLY A 210 61.65 -39.36 -3.23
N GLN A 211 60.38 -39.50 -2.84
CA GLN A 211 59.44 -40.42 -3.49
C GLN A 211 58.87 -39.82 -4.79
N GLU A 212 58.38 -40.69 -5.69
CA GLU A 212 57.82 -40.26 -6.97
C GLU A 212 56.36 -39.81 -6.84
N VAL A 213 56.12 -38.49 -6.72
CA VAL A 213 54.77 -37.92 -6.53
C VAL A 213 54.16 -37.27 -7.78
N GLY A 214 54.88 -37.26 -8.91
CA GLY A 214 54.55 -36.40 -10.05
C GLY A 214 53.13 -36.59 -10.61
N ARG A 215 52.58 -37.81 -10.59
CA ARG A 215 51.21 -38.07 -11.05
C ARG A 215 50.15 -37.56 -10.08
N ALA A 216 50.36 -37.76 -8.78
CA ALA A 216 49.47 -37.24 -7.73
C ALA A 216 49.48 -35.71 -7.71
N LYS A 217 50.67 -35.10 -7.82
CA LYS A 217 50.86 -33.64 -7.92
C LYS A 217 50.07 -32.99 -9.05
N ASN A 218 50.15 -33.54 -10.27
CA ASN A 218 49.35 -33.05 -11.40
C ASN A 218 47.83 -33.14 -11.15
N ARG A 219 47.36 -34.13 -10.38
CA ARG A 219 45.94 -34.28 -10.03
C ARG A 219 45.51 -33.26 -8.97
N ALA A 220 46.34 -33.05 -7.95
CA ALA A 220 46.13 -32.00 -6.95
C ALA A 220 46.08 -30.60 -7.58
N GLU A 221 47.03 -30.25 -8.46
CA GLU A 221 47.02 -28.97 -9.18
C GLU A 221 45.75 -28.81 -10.05
N ARG A 222 45.26 -29.90 -10.66
CA ARG A 222 44.01 -29.83 -11.42
C ARG A 222 42.80 -29.64 -10.51
N ALA A 223 42.78 -30.27 -9.34
CA ALA A 223 41.74 -30.10 -8.33
C ALA A 223 41.70 -28.66 -7.81
N GLU A 224 42.86 -28.07 -7.52
CA GLU A 224 43.02 -26.68 -7.08
C GLU A 224 42.45 -25.70 -8.12
N LYS A 225 42.76 -25.90 -9.40
CA LYS A 225 42.18 -25.08 -10.46
C LYS A 225 40.65 -25.19 -10.51
N LEU A 226 40.10 -26.40 -10.35
CA LEU A 226 38.64 -26.61 -10.32
C LEU A 226 38.01 -25.99 -9.08
N TYR A 227 38.71 -25.99 -7.95
CA TYR A 227 38.31 -25.33 -6.71
C TYR A 227 38.18 -23.82 -6.89
N HIS A 228 39.20 -23.14 -7.42
CA HIS A 228 39.12 -21.70 -7.68
C HIS A 228 38.05 -21.35 -8.71
N GLU A 229 37.91 -22.14 -9.77
CA GLU A 229 36.79 -21.95 -10.71
C GLU A 229 35.41 -22.12 -10.02
N ALA A 230 35.32 -22.91 -8.95
CA ALA A 230 34.10 -23.09 -8.17
C ALA A 230 33.87 -21.93 -7.20
N GLU A 231 34.93 -21.41 -6.59
CA GLU A 231 34.93 -20.21 -5.75
C GLU A 231 34.42 -18.99 -6.54
N ASP A 232 34.99 -18.73 -7.73
CA ASP A 232 34.53 -17.68 -8.64
C ASP A 232 33.04 -17.84 -8.98
N ALA A 233 32.60 -19.07 -9.23
CA ALA A 233 31.20 -19.35 -9.53
C ALA A 233 30.27 -19.14 -8.31
N CYS A 234 30.79 -19.30 -7.09
CA CYS A 234 30.05 -19.06 -5.85
C CYS A 234 29.85 -17.55 -5.65
N ASP A 235 30.90 -16.76 -5.86
CA ASP A 235 30.85 -15.29 -5.80
C ASP A 235 29.89 -14.70 -6.86
N GLU A 236 29.75 -15.37 -8.00
CA GLU A 236 28.80 -15.02 -9.06
C GLU A 236 27.37 -15.55 -8.81
N GLY A 237 27.11 -16.27 -7.71
CA GLY A 237 25.80 -16.86 -7.39
C GLY A 237 25.40 -18.02 -8.32
N LYS A 238 26.35 -18.65 -9.01
CA LYS A 238 26.12 -19.76 -9.95
C LYS A 238 26.24 -21.12 -9.26
N TYR A 239 25.41 -21.37 -8.25
CA TYR A 239 25.52 -22.54 -7.36
C TYR A 239 25.52 -23.91 -8.08
N THR A 240 24.84 -24.05 -9.22
CA THR A 240 24.90 -25.29 -10.02
C THR A 240 26.29 -25.54 -10.61
N ALA A 241 26.98 -24.47 -11.02
CA ALA A 241 28.36 -24.56 -11.51
C ALA A 241 29.32 -24.87 -10.36
N VAL A 242 29.11 -24.30 -9.17
CA VAL A 242 29.88 -24.62 -7.95
C VAL A 242 29.85 -26.13 -7.69
N ARG A 243 28.66 -26.70 -7.53
CA ARG A 243 28.47 -28.14 -7.25
C ARG A 243 29.13 -29.04 -8.30
N THR A 244 29.02 -28.67 -9.57
CA THR A 244 29.60 -29.46 -10.67
C THR A 244 31.13 -29.44 -10.63
N LYS A 245 31.73 -28.27 -10.38
CA LYS A 245 33.19 -28.11 -10.30
C LYS A 245 33.76 -28.75 -9.04
N LEU A 246 33.10 -28.58 -7.88
CA LEU A 246 33.54 -29.23 -6.64
C LEU A 246 33.48 -30.75 -6.74
N ARG A 247 32.45 -31.31 -7.39
CA ARG A 247 32.40 -32.75 -7.65
C ARG A 247 33.57 -33.24 -8.50
N ALA A 248 33.96 -32.45 -9.51
CA ALA A 248 35.13 -32.77 -10.33
C ALA A 248 36.44 -32.62 -9.55
N ALA A 249 36.55 -31.61 -8.69
CA ALA A 249 37.70 -31.40 -7.81
C ALA A 249 37.88 -32.58 -6.83
N ARG A 250 36.80 -33.00 -6.14
CA ARG A 250 36.80 -34.19 -5.26
C ARG A 250 37.30 -35.43 -5.97
N ALA A 251 36.80 -35.70 -7.18
CA ALA A 251 37.26 -36.85 -7.96
C ALA A 251 38.77 -36.80 -8.31
N MET A 252 39.34 -35.61 -8.47
CA MET A 252 40.78 -35.44 -8.69
C MET A 252 41.59 -35.63 -7.40
N ILE A 253 41.06 -35.14 -6.27
CA ILE A 253 41.63 -35.33 -4.93
C ILE A 253 41.66 -36.81 -4.56
N ASP A 254 40.53 -37.50 -4.69
CA ASP A 254 40.41 -38.94 -4.37
C ASP A 254 41.40 -39.76 -5.21
N ALA A 255 41.48 -39.47 -6.52
CA ALA A 255 42.42 -40.14 -7.40
C ALA A 255 43.89 -39.79 -7.09
N ALA A 256 44.18 -38.63 -6.49
CA ALA A 256 45.50 -38.28 -6.03
C ALA A 256 45.86 -39.08 -4.77
N ARG A 257 44.95 -39.14 -3.79
CA ARG A 257 45.10 -39.95 -2.55
C ARG A 257 45.40 -41.40 -2.87
N GLU A 258 44.59 -42.02 -3.75
CA GLU A 258 44.80 -43.41 -4.17
C GLU A 258 46.19 -43.66 -4.79
N MET A 259 46.83 -42.65 -5.39
CA MET A 259 48.18 -42.78 -5.94
C MET A 259 49.28 -42.61 -4.90
N LEU A 260 49.01 -41.93 -3.79
CA LEU A 260 49.95 -41.73 -2.69
C LEU A 260 49.97 -42.94 -1.75
N ASP A 261 48.82 -43.61 -1.62
CA ASP A 261 48.66 -44.84 -0.82
C ASP A 261 49.20 -46.13 -1.49
N ALA A 262 49.59 -46.07 -2.77
CA ALA A 262 49.90 -47.24 -3.61
C ALA A 262 51.40 -47.50 -3.80
#